data_AF-A0A946ABA7-F1
#
_entry.id   AF-A0A946ABA7-F1
#
_cell.length_a   1.000
_cell.length_b   1.000
_cell.length_c   1.000
_cell.angle_alpha   90.00
_cell.angle_beta   90.00
_cell.angle_gamma   90.00
#
_symmetry.space_group_name_H-M   'P 1'
#
loop_
_entity.id
_entity.type
_entity.pdbx_description
1 polymer ?
#
loop_
_entity_poly.entity_id
_entity_poly.type
_entity_poly.pdbx_seq_one_letter_code
_entity_poly.pdbx_strand_id
1 'polypeptide(L)' 'MNGDDLILGIESSCDDTAVALVDEAGTVLASEVVSQTEIHEQWG' A
#
# COMPACT_ATOMS: atom_id res chain seq x y z
N MET A 1 -13.72 18.67 11.92
CA MET A 1 -13.71 17.46 11.08
C MET A 1 -13.98 16.31 12.04
N ASN A 2 -15.06 15.55 11.85
CA ASN A 2 -15.42 14.42 12.72
C ASN A 2 -15.28 13.14 11.89
N GLY A 3 -14.48 12.21 12.40
CA GLY A 3 -13.96 11.03 11.70
C GLY A 3 -12.44 11.18 11.67
N ASP A 4 -11.72 10.22 12.26
CA ASP A 4 -10.26 10.23 12.30
C ASP A 4 -9.74 10.41 10.87
N ASP A 5 -9.10 11.55 10.58
CA ASP A 5 -8.62 11.86 9.24
C ASP A 5 -7.61 10.78 8.84
N LEU A 6 -7.90 10.07 7.75
CA LEU A 6 -7.08 8.97 7.25
C LEU A 6 -6.15 9.45 6.15
N ILE A 7 -4.91 9.02 6.23
CA ILE A 7 -3.87 9.22 5.23
C ILE A 7 -3.80 7.97 4.35
N LEU A 8 -3.92 8.16 3.04
CA LEU A 8 -3.69 7.10 2.04
C LEU A 8 -2.21 7.06 1.67
N GLY A 9 -1.50 6.04 2.12
CA GLY A 9 -0.15 5.71 1.67
C GLY A 9 -0.21 4.88 0.39
N ILE A 10 0.58 5.26 -0.61
CA ILE A 10 0.80 4.48 -1.83
C ILE A 10 2.30 4.30 -2.00
N GLU A 11 2.73 3.07 -2.18
CA GLU A 11 4.10 2.71 -2.54
C GLU A 11 4.07 1.92 -3.84
N SER A 12 5.01 2.20 -4.73
CA SER A 12 5.17 1.45 -5.98
C SER A 12 6.64 1.28 -6.27
N SER A 13 7.03 0.02 -6.42
CA SER A 13 8.36 -0.42 -6.82
C SER A 13 8.27 -1.18 -8.15
N CYS A 14 9.41 -1.65 -8.67
CA CYS A 14 9.43 -2.47 -9.87
C CYS A 14 8.70 -3.81 -9.70
N ASP A 15 8.66 -4.34 -8.47
CA ASP A 15 8.22 -5.71 -8.20
C ASP A 15 6.86 -5.76 -7.51
N ASP A 16 6.53 -4.75 -6.71
CA ASP A 16 5.28 -4.72 -5.94
C ASP A 16 4.65 -3.31 -5.95
N THR A 17 3.34 -3.26 -5.76
CA THR A 17 2.60 -2.03 -5.46
C THR A 17 1.81 -2.23 -4.17
N ALA A 18 1.91 -1.28 -3.24
CA ALA A 18 1.26 -1.35 -1.93
C ALA A 18 0.39 -0.12 -1.64
N VAL A 19 -0.65 -0.33 -0.83
CA VAL A 19 -1.55 0.72 -0.36
C VAL A 19 -1.81 0.53 1.14
N ALA A 20 -1.85 1.62 1.90
CA ALA A 20 -2.22 1.60 3.31
C ALA A 20 -3.13 2.77 3.71
N LEU A 21 -4.02 2.54 4.67
CA LEU A 21 -4.77 3.58 5.38
C LEU A 21 -4.16 3.75 6.77
N VAL A 22 -3.73 4.97 7.08
CA VAL A 22 -3.01 5.29 8.32
C VAL A 22 -3.70 6.46 9.01
N ASP A 23 -3.82 6.43 10.33
CA ASP A 23 -4.29 7.59 11.10
C ASP A 23 -3.15 8.59 11.38
N GLU A 24 -3.47 9.76 11.93
CA GLU A 24 -2.48 10.80 12.25
C GLU A 24 -1.44 10.38 13.31
N ALA A 25 -1.75 9.37 14.13
CA ALA A 25 -0.83 8.81 15.11
C ALA A 25 0.13 7.79 14.50
N GLY A 26 -0.06 7.42 13.22
CA GLY A 26 0.74 6.43 12.51
C GLY A 26 0.21 5.00 12.62
N THR A 27 -1.00 4.79 13.15
CA THR A 27 -1.60 3.45 13.21
C THR A 27 -2.04 3.03 11.82
N VAL A 28 -1.59 1.86 11.38
CA VAL A 28 -2.06 1.24 10.13
C VAL A 28 -3.38 0.53 10.38
N LEU A 29 -4.45 1.00 9.75
CA LEU A 29 -5.80 0.42 9.86
C LEU A 29 -6.05 -0.66 8.79
N ALA A 30 -5.45 -0.49 7.62
CA ALA A 30 -5.50 -1.45 6.52
C ALA A 30 -4.23 -1.32 5.68
N SER A 31 -3.76 -2.43 5.12
CA SER A 31 -2.64 -2.46 4.18
C SER A 31 -2.82 -3.64 3.23
N GLU A 32 -2.55 -3.42 1.96
CA GLU A 32 -2.54 -4.47 0.93
C GLU A 32 -1.31 -4.29 0.04
N VAL A 33 -0.75 -5.42 -0.39
CA VAL A 33 0.39 -5.47 -1.33
C VAL A 33 -0.02 -6.34 -2.49
N VAL A 34 0.10 -5.80 -3.70
CA VAL A 34 -0.15 -6.50 -4.94
C VAL A 34 1.18 -6.72 -5.62
N SER A 35 1.56 -7.99 -5.78
CA SER A 35 2.81 -8.33 -6.45
C SER A 35 2.66 -8.24 -7.97
N GLN A 36 3.64 -7.60 -8.60
CA GLN A 36 3.82 -7.56 -10.05
C GLN A 36 4.73 -8.71 -10.52
N THR A 37 5.26 -9.52 -9.58
CA THR A 37 6.11 -10.67 -9.87
C THR A 37 5.46 -11.63 -10.87
N GLU A 38 4.14 -11.81 -10.84
CA GLU A 38 3.41 -12.68 -11.80
C GLU A 38 3.63 -12.30 -13.29
N ILE A 39 3.90 -11.03 -13.59
CA ILE A 39 4.20 -10.57 -14.97
C ILE A 39 5.69 -10.77 -15.31
N HIS A 40 6.57 -10.77 -14.30
CA HIS A 40 8.01 -10.91 -14.43
C HIS A 40 8.51 -12.36 -14.27
N GLU A 41 7.71 -13.29 -13.74
CA GLU A 41 8.04 -14.72 -13.60
C GLU A 41 8.47 -15.37 -14.93
N GLN A 42 7.97 -14.86 -16.06
CA GLN A 42 8.31 -15.38 -17.38
C GLN A 42 9.70 -14.91 -17.89
N TRP A 43 10.31 -13.88 -17.28
CA TRP A 43 11.55 -13.26 -17.79
C TRP A 43 12.74 -13.32 -16.83
N GLY A 44 12.50 -13.45 -15.52
CA GLY A 44 13.57 -13.48 -14.50
C GLY A 44 14.13 -12.09 -14.20
#